data_AF-A0A3S5DMQ9-F1
#
_entry.id   AF-A0A3S5DMQ9-F1
#
_cell.length_a   1.000
_cell.length_b   1.000
_cell.length_c   1.000
_cell.angle_alpha   90.00
_cell.angle_beta   90.00
_cell.angle_gamma   90.00
#
_symmetry.space_group_name_H-M   'P 1'
#
loop_
_entity.id
_entity.type
_entity.pdbx_description
1 polymer ?
#
loop_
_entity_poly.entity_id
_entity_poly.type
_entity_poly.pdbx_seq_one_letter_code
_entity_poly.pdbx_strand_id
1 'polypeptide(L)'
;MLGPLGEDRPGLRLPGSVDTFEQGVRAILGQLVSVAMAARLTAKVARRYGEALPDAPDYVCFPGPETLALADPLALKALGMPLRRAEALIHLAQATLAGKLALAAPPDIEQSVKNLQTFPGIGRWTANYFALRGWQAKDIFLPDDYLIKQRFAGMTAAQIRRYAERWKPWRSYALLHIWYTHGWQPSMDSEIAGIQ
;
A
#
# COMPACT_ATOMS: atom_id res chain seq x y z
N MET A 1 -13.06 20.05 -2.79
CA MET A 1 -13.73 18.78 -3.12
C MET A 1 -13.33 18.44 -4.56
N LEU A 2 -13.12 17.17 -4.94
CA LEU A 2 -12.26 16.73 -6.07
C LEU A 2 -12.55 17.33 -7.48
N GLY A 3 -13.66 18.06 -7.65
CA GLY A 3 -14.01 18.72 -8.91
C GLY A 3 -14.23 17.72 -10.04
N PRO A 4 -13.87 18.06 -11.29
CA PRO A 4 -14.05 17.19 -12.45
C PRO A 4 -13.41 15.80 -12.30
N LEU A 5 -12.34 15.67 -11.52
CA LEU A 5 -11.69 14.38 -11.27
C LEU A 5 -12.66 13.36 -10.61
N GLY A 6 -13.63 13.85 -9.83
CA GLY A 6 -14.58 13.05 -9.08
C GLY A 6 -15.84 12.62 -9.85
N GLU A 7 -16.16 13.29 -10.96
CA GLU A 7 -17.51 13.27 -11.57
C GLU A 7 -17.89 11.92 -12.18
N ASP A 8 -16.94 11.21 -12.80
CA ASP A 8 -17.21 9.91 -13.43
C ASP A 8 -17.56 8.81 -12.41
N ARG A 9 -17.15 8.99 -11.14
CA ARG A 9 -17.26 7.96 -10.09
C ARG A 9 -17.64 8.60 -8.75
N PRO A 10 -18.82 9.23 -8.62
CA PRO A 10 -19.20 9.95 -7.39
C PRO A 10 -19.35 8.99 -6.20
N GLY A 11 -19.59 7.71 -6.45
CA GLY A 11 -19.67 6.66 -5.42
C GLY A 11 -18.34 6.03 -5.01
N LEU A 12 -17.20 6.46 -5.56
CA LEU A 12 -15.90 5.85 -5.27
C LEU A 12 -15.55 5.97 -3.77
N ARG A 13 -15.17 4.86 -3.16
CA ARG A 13 -14.74 4.81 -1.75
C ARG A 13 -13.28 4.40 -1.66
N LEU A 14 -12.66 4.77 -0.54
CA LEU A 14 -11.34 4.28 -0.17
C LEU A 14 -11.46 2.86 0.39
N PRO A 15 -11.04 1.81 -0.33
CA PRO A 15 -11.15 0.46 0.20
C PRO A 15 -10.03 0.25 1.23
N GLY A 16 -10.42 0.04 2.49
CA GLY A 16 -9.51 -0.15 3.61
C GLY A 16 -9.04 -1.60 3.75
N SER A 17 -8.91 -2.05 4.99
CA SER A 17 -8.59 -3.43 5.36
C SER A 17 -9.40 -3.86 6.59
N VAL A 18 -9.52 -5.17 6.79
CA VAL A 18 -10.14 -5.76 8.00
C VAL A 18 -9.13 -5.78 9.13
N ASP A 19 -7.89 -6.17 8.84
CA ASP A 19 -6.78 -6.19 9.78
C ASP A 19 -5.58 -5.40 9.24
N THR A 20 -4.93 -4.64 10.12
CA THR A 20 -3.83 -3.74 9.77
C THR A 20 -2.54 -4.52 9.54
N PHE A 21 -2.26 -5.56 10.32
CA PHE A 21 -1.08 -6.39 10.12
C PHE A 21 -1.12 -7.12 8.77
N GLU A 22 -2.24 -7.78 8.46
CA GLU A 22 -2.52 -8.40 7.17
C GLU A 22 -2.31 -7.40 6.03
N GLN A 23 -2.78 -6.16 6.20
CA GLN A 23 -2.59 -5.13 5.18
C GLN A 23 -1.13 -4.74 4.98
N GLY A 24 -0.32 -4.76 6.04
CA GLY A 24 1.14 -4.60 5.94
C GLY A 24 1.80 -5.74 5.17
N VAL A 25 1.39 -6.99 5.43
CA VAL A 25 1.87 -8.15 4.67
C VAL A 25 1.49 -8.03 3.18
N ARG A 26 0.24 -7.66 2.88
CA ARG A 26 -0.23 -7.43 1.50
C ARG A 26 0.54 -6.30 0.82
N ALA A 27 0.86 -5.22 1.53
CA ALA A 27 1.66 -4.12 1.00
C ALA A 27 3.09 -4.56 0.64
N ILE A 28 3.74 -5.37 1.48
CA ILE A 28 5.08 -5.92 1.21
C ILE A 28 5.06 -6.89 0.02
N LEU A 29 4.06 -7.78 -0.05
CA LEU A 29 3.92 -8.73 -1.14
C LEU A 29 3.58 -8.08 -2.49
N GLY A 30 2.92 -6.92 -2.47
CA GLY A 30 2.58 -6.11 -3.64
C GLY A 30 3.74 -5.34 -4.28
N GLN A 31 4.92 -5.34 -3.66
CA GLN A 31 6.08 -4.60 -4.17
C GLN A 31 6.54 -5.14 -5.55
N LEU A 32 6.69 -4.24 -6.53
CA LEU A 32 7.31 -4.49 -7.84
C LEU A 32 6.69 -5.66 -8.64
N VAL A 33 5.43 -6.00 -8.37
CA VAL A 33 4.72 -7.08 -9.06
C VAL A 33 3.32 -6.63 -9.46
N SER A 34 2.70 -7.33 -10.42
CA SER A 34 1.31 -7.08 -10.77
C SER A 34 0.36 -7.44 -9.61
N VAL A 35 -0.86 -6.88 -9.63
CA VAL A 35 -1.91 -7.21 -8.66
C VAL A 35 -2.20 -8.71 -8.62
N ALA A 36 -2.25 -9.36 -9.80
CA ALA A 36 -2.47 -10.81 -9.90
C ALA A 36 -1.34 -11.62 -9.24
N MET A 37 -0.09 -11.21 -9.43
CA MET A 37 1.05 -11.87 -8.79
C MET A 37 1.07 -11.64 -7.27
N ALA A 38 0.78 -10.42 -6.82
CA ALA A 38 0.67 -10.10 -5.40
C ALA A 38 -0.41 -10.96 -4.71
N ALA A 39 -1.58 -11.10 -5.34
CA ALA A 39 -2.66 -11.96 -4.86
C ALA A 39 -2.24 -13.43 -4.79
N ARG A 40 -1.54 -13.94 -5.81
CA ARG A 40 -1.02 -15.31 -5.83
C ARG A 40 0.01 -15.57 -4.73
N LEU A 41 0.94 -14.64 -4.49
CA LEU A 41 1.92 -14.73 -3.41
C LEU A 41 1.22 -14.71 -2.04
N THR A 42 0.26 -13.80 -1.85
CA THR A 42 -0.54 -13.71 -0.62
C THR A 42 -1.29 -15.01 -0.35
N ALA A 43 -1.91 -15.60 -1.38
CA ALA A 43 -2.60 -16.88 -1.25
C ALA A 43 -1.66 -18.04 -0.89
N LYS A 44 -0.41 -18.05 -1.40
CA LYS A 44 0.59 -19.05 -1.01
C LYS A 44 1.00 -18.90 0.46
N VAL A 45 1.20 -17.67 0.92
CA VAL A 45 1.51 -17.38 2.33
C VAL A 45 0.35 -17.82 3.23
N ALA A 46 -0.88 -17.42 2.91
CA ALA A 46 -2.07 -17.81 3.65
C ALA A 46 -2.25 -19.33 3.71
N ARG A 47 -2.12 -20.05 2.60
CA ARG A 47 -2.20 -21.53 2.61
C ARG A 47 -1.09 -22.22 3.40
N ARG A 48 0.10 -21.63 3.46
CA ARG A 48 1.26 -22.25 4.13
C ARG A 48 1.29 -21.99 5.63
N TYR A 49 0.81 -20.83 6.07
CA TYR A 49 0.95 -20.35 7.45
C TYR A 49 -0.39 -20.04 8.13
N GLY A 50 -1.49 -20.00 7.39
CA GLY A 50 -2.82 -19.82 7.94
C GLY A 50 -3.44 -21.13 8.42
N GLU A 51 -4.51 -21.00 9.18
CA GLU A 51 -5.26 -22.12 9.75
C GLU A 51 -6.64 -22.23 9.09
N ALA A 52 -7.09 -23.45 8.78
CA ALA A 52 -8.44 -23.66 8.26
C ALA A 52 -9.48 -23.38 9.35
N LEU A 53 -10.61 -22.79 8.97
CA LEU A 53 -11.72 -22.60 9.91
C LEU A 53 -12.41 -23.95 10.17
N PRO A 54 -12.60 -24.38 11.44
CA PRO A 54 -13.22 -25.67 11.76
C PRO A 54 -14.59 -25.87 11.11
N ASP A 55 -15.43 -24.84 11.11
CA ASP A 55 -16.79 -24.88 10.57
C ASP A 55 -16.87 -24.49 9.08
N ALA A 56 -15.73 -24.15 8.46
CA ALA A 56 -15.64 -23.72 7.08
C ALA A 56 -14.29 -24.12 6.47
N PRO A 57 -14.02 -25.42 6.25
CA PRO A 57 -12.70 -25.94 5.91
C PRO A 57 -12.14 -25.45 4.57
N ASP A 58 -13.00 -24.94 3.68
CA ASP A 58 -12.60 -24.30 2.42
C ASP A 58 -12.00 -22.89 2.62
N TYR A 59 -12.13 -22.31 3.82
CA TYR A 59 -11.59 -21.02 4.19
C TYR A 59 -10.39 -21.18 5.10
N VAL A 60 -9.36 -20.36 4.84
CA VAL A 60 -8.13 -20.30 5.62
C VAL A 60 -8.01 -18.90 6.20
N CYS A 61 -7.88 -18.81 7.53
CA CYS A 61 -7.55 -17.58 8.23
C CYS A 61 -6.21 -17.05 7.76
N PHE A 62 -6.09 -15.73 7.68
CA PHE A 62 -4.80 -15.12 7.42
C PHE A 62 -3.83 -15.43 8.58
N PRO A 63 -2.55 -15.75 8.32
CA PRO A 63 -1.60 -16.04 9.39
C PRO A 63 -1.42 -14.83 10.31
N GLY A 64 -1.52 -15.05 11.62
CA GLY A 64 -1.25 -14.03 12.63
C GLY A 64 0.22 -13.63 12.71
N PRO A 65 0.53 -12.52 13.40
CA PRO A 65 1.90 -12.07 13.60
C PRO A 65 2.74 -13.08 14.39
N GLU A 66 2.16 -13.85 15.31
CA GLU A 66 2.83 -14.92 16.06
C GLU A 66 3.41 -15.97 15.11
N THR A 67 2.62 -16.38 14.11
CA THR A 67 3.03 -17.40 13.13
C THR A 67 4.11 -16.87 12.19
N LEU A 68 3.92 -15.66 11.63
CA LEU A 68 4.90 -15.11 10.68
C LEU A 68 6.19 -14.65 11.34
N ALA A 69 6.18 -14.27 12.63
CA ALA A 69 7.39 -13.88 13.36
C ALA A 69 8.37 -15.06 13.56
N LEU A 70 7.87 -16.30 13.55
CA LEU A 70 8.62 -17.54 13.72
C LEU A 70 8.89 -18.27 12.40
N ALA A 71 8.43 -17.72 11.26
CA ALA A 71 8.63 -18.35 9.96
C ALA A 71 10.11 -18.37 9.56
N ASP A 72 10.54 -19.48 8.95
CA ASP A 72 11.85 -19.55 8.28
C ASP A 72 11.88 -18.63 7.04
N PRO A 73 12.83 -17.67 6.96
CA PRO A 73 13.00 -16.82 5.78
C PRO A 73 13.17 -17.60 4.47
N LEU A 74 13.83 -18.76 4.50
CA LEU A 74 14.04 -19.59 3.30
C LEU A 74 12.75 -20.29 2.86
N ALA A 75 11.91 -20.70 3.81
CA ALA A 75 10.59 -21.25 3.51
C ALA A 75 9.67 -20.20 2.86
N LEU A 76 9.65 -18.96 3.36
CA LEU A 76 8.94 -17.85 2.72
C LEU A 76 9.50 -17.53 1.33
N LYS A 77 10.83 -17.49 1.18
CA LYS A 77 11.50 -17.31 -0.11
C LYS A 77 11.06 -18.37 -1.13
N ALA A 78 10.95 -19.64 -0.71
CA ALA A 78 10.52 -20.76 -1.55
C ALA A 78 9.10 -20.59 -2.12
N LEU A 79 8.26 -19.72 -1.53
CA LEU A 79 6.94 -19.38 -2.09
C LEU A 79 7.01 -18.51 -3.35
N GLY A 80 8.21 -18.03 -3.72
CA GLY A 80 8.45 -17.26 -4.94
C GLY A 80 8.66 -15.77 -4.70
N MET A 81 9.30 -15.41 -3.58
CA MET A 81 9.68 -14.02 -3.28
C MET A 81 11.18 -13.90 -2.99
N PRO A 82 11.77 -12.69 -3.14
CA PRO A 82 13.16 -12.45 -2.71
C PRO A 82 13.34 -12.63 -1.20
N LEU A 83 14.55 -13.02 -0.77
CA LEU A 83 14.88 -13.22 0.65
C LEU A 83 14.60 -11.96 1.48
N ARG A 84 15.00 -10.79 0.99
CA ARG A 84 14.71 -9.49 1.64
C ARG A 84 13.22 -9.24 1.88
N ARG A 85 12.35 -9.75 1.00
CA ARG A 85 10.89 -9.63 1.16
C ARG A 85 10.39 -10.56 2.26
N ALA A 86 10.92 -11.79 2.31
CA ALA A 86 10.62 -12.73 3.40
C ALA A 86 11.06 -12.15 4.76
N GLU A 87 12.28 -11.63 4.86
CA GLU A 87 12.79 -10.96 6.06
C GLU A 87 11.92 -9.77 6.48
N ALA A 88 11.42 -8.98 5.51
CA ALA A 88 10.53 -7.85 5.80
C ALA A 88 9.18 -8.28 6.40
N LEU A 89 8.62 -9.42 5.95
CA LEU A 89 7.40 -9.98 6.53
C LEU A 89 7.60 -10.41 7.98
N ILE A 90 8.70 -11.11 8.25
CA ILE A 90 9.06 -11.57 9.59
C ILE A 90 9.29 -10.36 10.51
N HIS A 91 10.04 -9.35 10.04
CA HIS A 91 10.26 -8.13 10.80
C HIS A 91 8.94 -7.39 11.10
N LEU A 92 8.05 -7.27 10.11
CA LEU A 92 6.74 -6.64 10.32
C LEU A 92 5.93 -7.38 11.40
N ALA A 93 5.95 -8.71 11.38
CA ALA A 93 5.28 -9.54 12.37
C ALA A 93 5.87 -9.32 13.78
N GLN A 94 7.20 -9.35 13.91
CA GLN A 94 7.91 -9.06 15.16
C GLN A 94 7.62 -7.63 15.67
N ALA A 95 7.61 -6.64 14.78
CA ALA A 95 7.29 -5.26 15.12
C ALA A 95 5.84 -5.11 15.59
N THR A 96 4.92 -5.91 15.05
CA THR A 96 3.52 -5.97 15.48
C THR A 96 3.41 -6.52 16.90
N LEU A 97 4.04 -7.66 17.19
CA LEU A 97 4.07 -8.25 18.54
C LEU A 97 4.74 -7.34 19.58
N ALA A 98 5.73 -6.56 19.15
CA ALA A 98 6.42 -5.59 20.00
C ALA A 98 5.64 -4.26 20.18
N GLY A 99 4.43 -4.12 19.62
CA GLY A 99 3.64 -2.89 19.69
C GLY A 99 4.22 -1.70 18.91
N LYS A 100 5.16 -1.95 17.99
CA LYS A 100 5.81 -0.92 17.18
C LYS A 100 5.04 -0.58 15.90
N LEU A 101 4.15 -1.46 15.46
CA LEU A 101 3.21 -1.18 14.37
C LEU A 101 1.91 -0.59 14.94
N ALA A 102 1.53 0.61 14.52
CA ALA A 102 0.24 1.17 14.88
C ALA A 102 -0.89 0.39 14.17
N LEU A 103 -1.76 -0.26 14.94
CA LEU A 103 -2.88 -1.06 14.43
C LEU A 103 -4.09 -0.22 14.01
N ALA A 104 -4.17 1.03 14.48
CA ALA A 104 -5.15 2.01 14.08
C ALA A 104 -4.45 3.26 13.51
N ALA A 105 -5.20 4.10 12.79
CA ALA A 105 -4.67 5.33 12.23
C ALA A 105 -4.09 6.23 13.34
N PRO A 106 -2.77 6.53 13.32
CA PRO A 106 -2.17 7.42 14.29
C PRO A 106 -2.59 8.88 14.03
N PRO A 107 -2.55 9.76 15.06
CA PRO A 107 -2.85 11.18 14.89
C PRO A 107 -1.94 11.88 13.87
N ASP A 108 -0.64 11.56 13.90
CA ASP A 108 0.34 12.04 12.94
C ASP A 108 0.69 10.92 11.94
N ILE A 109 -0.07 10.92 10.83
CA ILE A 109 0.14 9.99 9.71
C ILE A 109 1.50 10.21 9.06
N GLU A 110 1.94 11.46 8.88
CA GLU A 110 3.19 11.73 8.16
C GLU A 110 4.40 11.21 8.93
N GLN A 111 4.47 11.51 10.24
CA GLN A 111 5.53 11.01 11.09
C GLN A 111 5.49 9.49 11.18
N SER A 112 4.31 8.89 11.23
CA SER A 112 4.16 7.44 11.31
C SER A 112 4.55 6.75 9.99
N VAL A 113 4.29 7.36 8.83
CA VAL A 113 4.82 6.91 7.52
C VAL A 113 6.35 7.01 7.46
N LYS A 114 6.96 8.05 8.06
CA LYS A 114 8.43 8.15 8.18
C LYS A 114 8.98 7.03 9.06
N ASN A 115 8.34 6.75 10.19
CA ASN A 115 8.75 5.68 11.10
C ASN A 115 8.67 4.30 10.43
N LEU A 116 7.60 4.02 9.67
CA LEU A 116 7.47 2.77 8.92
C LEU A 116 8.61 2.55 7.91
N GLN A 117 9.13 3.62 7.32
CA GLN A 117 10.25 3.53 6.37
C GLN A 117 11.59 3.14 7.03
N THR A 118 11.66 3.16 8.37
CA THR A 118 12.83 2.64 9.10
C THR A 118 12.82 1.11 9.19
N PHE A 119 11.70 0.46 8.88
CA PHE A 119 11.60 -0.99 8.94
C PHE A 119 12.29 -1.58 7.69
N PRO A 120 13.13 -2.63 7.85
CA PRO A 120 13.81 -3.27 6.75
C PRO A 120 12.82 -3.77 5.69
N GLY A 121 13.06 -3.41 4.44
CA GLY A 121 12.21 -3.80 3.30
C GLY A 121 10.92 -2.99 3.14
N ILE A 122 10.69 -1.96 3.97
CA ILE A 122 9.56 -1.02 3.81
C ILE A 122 10.10 0.31 3.25
N GLY A 123 9.98 0.48 1.93
CA GLY A 123 10.27 1.75 1.26
C GLY A 123 9.10 2.73 1.25
N ARG A 124 9.33 3.92 0.68
CA ARG A 124 8.33 5.01 0.58
C ARG A 124 7.00 4.56 -0.01
N TRP A 125 7.00 3.81 -1.12
CA TRP A 125 5.75 3.32 -1.74
C TRP A 125 4.98 2.41 -0.78
N THR A 126 5.65 1.45 -0.14
CA THR A 126 5.03 0.49 0.78
C THR A 126 4.43 1.17 1.99
N ALA A 127 5.16 2.11 2.61
CA ALA A 127 4.67 2.85 3.78
C ALA A 127 3.45 3.72 3.46
N ASN A 128 3.47 4.43 2.32
CA ASN A 128 2.31 5.23 1.90
C ASN A 128 1.12 4.34 1.50
N TYR A 129 1.34 3.25 0.78
CA TYR A 129 0.26 2.33 0.40
C TYR A 129 -0.37 1.67 1.64
N PHE A 130 0.46 1.31 2.62
CA PHE A 130 0.01 0.84 3.92
C PHE A 130 -0.82 1.91 4.65
N ALA A 131 -0.36 3.16 4.77
CA ALA A 131 -1.13 4.22 5.40
C ALA A 131 -2.49 4.44 4.69
N LEU A 132 -2.50 4.38 3.36
CA LEU A 132 -3.73 4.54 2.56
C LEU A 132 -4.74 3.42 2.80
N ARG A 133 -4.30 2.16 2.91
CA ARG A 133 -5.20 1.00 3.02
C ARG A 133 -5.44 0.56 4.46
N GLY A 134 -4.37 0.46 5.25
CA GLY A 134 -4.35 -0.06 6.63
C GLY A 134 -4.79 0.95 7.68
N TRP A 135 -4.43 2.23 7.50
CA TRP A 135 -4.94 3.32 8.35
C TRP A 135 -6.08 4.09 7.71
N GLN A 136 -6.45 3.73 6.48
CA GLN A 136 -7.43 4.46 5.67
C GLN A 136 -7.12 5.97 5.64
N ALA A 137 -5.84 6.36 5.64
CA ALA A 137 -5.44 7.76 5.63
C ALA A 137 -5.98 8.44 4.37
N LYS A 138 -6.66 9.58 4.53
CA LYS A 138 -7.43 10.22 3.45
C LYS A 138 -6.60 11.15 2.56
N ASP A 139 -5.40 11.51 3.01
CA ASP A 139 -4.53 12.49 2.36
C ASP A 139 -3.14 11.94 1.98
N ILE A 140 -3.11 10.73 1.41
CA ILE A 140 -1.89 10.07 0.92
C ILE A 140 -1.88 10.04 -0.61
N PHE A 141 -0.71 10.28 -1.20
CA PHE A 141 -0.50 10.09 -2.64
C PHE A 141 0.69 9.17 -2.89
N LEU A 142 0.71 8.49 -4.05
CA LEU A 142 1.77 7.53 -4.42
C LEU A 142 2.51 8.01 -5.68
N PRO A 143 3.38 9.03 -5.59
CA PRO A 143 4.08 9.56 -6.75
C PRO A 143 5.07 8.56 -7.38
N ASP A 144 5.45 7.52 -6.65
CA ASP A 144 6.35 6.46 -7.14
C ASP A 144 5.63 5.26 -7.73
N ASP A 145 4.30 5.22 -7.62
CA ASP A 145 3.50 4.11 -8.11
C ASP A 145 3.62 3.97 -9.62
N TYR A 146 3.72 2.73 -10.10
CA TYR A 146 3.97 2.43 -11.50
C TYR A 146 2.87 3.01 -12.41
N LEU A 147 1.60 2.81 -12.04
CA LEU A 147 0.48 3.29 -12.83
C LEU A 147 0.36 4.82 -12.75
N ILE A 148 0.65 5.41 -11.58
CA ILE A 148 0.70 6.87 -11.43
C ILE A 148 1.79 7.48 -12.30
N LYS A 149 3.00 6.93 -12.35
CA LYS A 149 4.04 7.42 -13.26
C LYS A 149 3.61 7.38 -14.73
N GLN A 150 2.85 6.37 -15.13
CA GLN A 150 2.29 6.29 -16.48
C GLN A 150 1.22 7.38 -16.73
N ARG A 151 0.38 7.68 -15.73
CA ARG A 151 -0.65 8.74 -15.80
C ARG A 151 -0.07 10.15 -15.84
N PHE A 152 1.12 10.32 -15.28
CA PHE A 152 1.89 11.56 -15.29
C PHE A 152 3.15 11.43 -16.16
N ALA A 153 2.98 10.91 -17.39
CA ALA A 153 4.09 10.67 -18.31
C ALA A 153 4.99 11.92 -18.46
N GLY A 154 6.30 11.72 -18.32
CA GLY A 154 7.30 12.80 -18.39
C GLY A 154 7.54 13.56 -17.08
N MET A 155 6.74 13.35 -16.03
CA MET A 155 6.96 13.98 -14.72
C MET A 155 7.79 13.09 -13.78
N THR A 156 8.70 13.71 -13.05
CA THR A 156 9.41 13.11 -11.91
C THR A 156 8.47 12.93 -10.72
N ALA A 157 8.80 12.01 -9.80
CA ALA A 157 8.03 11.81 -8.57
C ALA A 157 7.88 13.11 -7.74
N ALA A 158 8.88 14.01 -7.77
CA ALA A 158 8.81 15.31 -7.10
C ALA A 158 7.78 16.25 -7.76
N GLN A 159 7.76 16.31 -9.09
CA GLN A 159 6.75 17.08 -9.85
C GLN A 159 5.34 16.53 -9.61
N ILE A 160 5.17 15.20 -9.62
CA ILE A 160 3.88 14.54 -9.31
C ILE A 160 3.43 14.89 -7.90
N ARG A 161 4.34 14.84 -6.92
CA ARG A 161 4.03 15.21 -5.53
C ARG A 161 3.54 16.65 -5.43
N ARG A 162 4.22 17.60 -6.09
CA ARG A 162 3.81 19.01 -6.13
C ARG A 162 2.44 19.17 -6.82
N TYR A 163 2.22 18.48 -7.94
CA TYR A 163 0.94 18.52 -8.66
C TYR A 163 -0.22 18.06 -7.78
N ALA A 164 -0.01 17.01 -6.98
CA ALA A 164 -1.03 16.39 -6.15
C ALA A 164 -1.47 17.25 -4.97
N GLU A 165 -0.72 18.28 -4.60
CA GLU A 165 -1.07 19.20 -3.50
C GLU A 165 -2.44 19.86 -3.68
N ARG A 166 -2.88 20.06 -4.94
CA ARG A 166 -4.21 20.62 -5.27
C ARG A 166 -5.38 19.82 -4.71
N TRP A 167 -5.18 18.54 -4.40
CA TRP A 167 -6.23 17.65 -3.91
C TRP A 167 -6.22 17.50 -2.40
N LYS A 168 -5.34 18.21 -1.67
CA LYS A 168 -5.41 18.24 -0.20
C LYS A 168 -6.80 18.72 0.27
N PRO A 169 -7.35 18.14 1.36
CA PRO A 169 -6.83 17.05 2.20
C PRO A 169 -7.32 15.64 1.76
N TRP A 170 -7.61 15.44 0.47
CA TRP A 170 -8.26 14.24 -0.09
C TRP A 170 -7.41 13.51 -1.13
N ARG A 171 -6.08 13.62 -1.04
CA ARG A 171 -5.15 13.03 -2.03
C ARG A 171 -5.36 11.52 -2.21
N SER A 172 -5.78 10.78 -1.18
CA SER A 172 -6.04 9.34 -1.32
C SER A 172 -7.22 9.04 -2.24
N TYR A 173 -8.26 9.88 -2.22
CA TYR A 173 -9.37 9.72 -3.17
C TYR A 173 -8.95 10.13 -4.57
N ALA A 174 -8.22 11.25 -4.72
CA ALA A 174 -7.69 11.66 -6.02
C ALA A 174 -6.84 10.56 -6.67
N LEU A 175 -5.99 9.91 -5.88
CA LEU A 175 -5.19 8.75 -6.31
C LEU A 175 -6.08 7.66 -6.93
N LEU A 176 -7.14 7.26 -6.22
CA LEU A 176 -8.05 6.21 -6.70
C LEU A 176 -8.76 6.63 -7.99
N HIS A 177 -9.23 7.88 -8.07
CA HIS A 177 -9.84 8.39 -9.30
C HIS A 177 -8.85 8.31 -10.48
N ILE A 178 -7.59 8.71 -10.30
CA ILE A 178 -6.57 8.64 -11.36
C ILE A 178 -6.26 7.20 -11.77
N TRP A 179 -6.19 6.26 -10.82
CA TRP A 179 -6.01 4.83 -11.15
C TRP A 179 -7.15 4.30 -12.02
N TYR A 180 -8.39 4.64 -11.71
CA TYR A 180 -9.56 4.12 -12.39
C TYR A 180 -10.00 4.92 -13.62
N THR A 181 -9.49 6.13 -13.83
CA THR A 181 -9.75 6.90 -15.06
C THR A 181 -8.72 6.51 -16.14
N HIS A 182 -9.18 5.72 -17.10
CA HIS A 182 -8.38 5.38 -18.27
C HIS A 182 -8.11 6.64 -19.10
N GLY A 183 -6.87 6.79 -19.59
CA GLY A 183 -6.49 7.94 -20.41
C GLY A 183 -6.42 9.28 -19.66
N TRP A 184 -6.55 9.30 -18.32
CA TRP A 184 -6.33 10.52 -17.54
C TRP A 184 -4.91 11.05 -17.76
N GLN A 185 -4.80 12.36 -17.92
CA GLN A 185 -3.55 13.10 -18.07
C GLN A 185 -3.59 14.36 -17.18
N PRO A 186 -2.45 14.83 -16.68
CA PRO A 186 -2.41 16.07 -15.92
C PRO A 186 -2.82 17.26 -16.80
N SER A 187 -3.70 18.13 -16.29
CA SER A 187 -3.94 19.45 -16.89
C SER A 187 -2.63 20.22 -16.99
N MET A 188 -2.35 20.77 -18.18
CA MET A 188 -1.21 21.65 -18.48
C MET A 188 -1.57 23.09 -18.11
N ASP A 189 -2.03 23.32 -16.88
CA ASP A 189 -2.24 24.68 -16.40
C ASP A 189 -0.86 25.33 -16.20
N SER A 190 -0.66 26.50 -16.82
CA SER A 190 0.59 27.26 -16.89
C SER A 190 1.20 27.64 -15.53
N GLU A 191 0.49 27.45 -14.43
CA GLU A 191 1.00 27.69 -13.06
C GLU A 191 1.98 26.62 -12.56
N ILE A 192 2.08 25.46 -13.23
CA ILE A 192 2.77 24.27 -12.67
C ILE A 192 4.03 23.89 -13.45
N ALA A 193 4.11 24.32 -14.71
CA ALA A 193 5.38 24.41 -15.41
C ALA A 193 6.10 25.63 -14.84
N GLY A 194 6.89 25.43 -13.78
CA GLY A 194 7.84 26.44 -13.29
C GLY A 194 8.96 26.68 -14.32
N ILE A 195 8.58 27.13 -15.52
CA ILE A 195 9.43 27.55 -16.61
C ILE A 195 9.07 29.01 -16.83
N GLN A 196 9.80 29.90 -16.15
CA GLN A 196 10.27 31.12 -16.78
C GLN A 196 11.70 30.86 -17.24
#